data_AF-A0A743XGI6-F1
#
_entry.id   AF-A0A743XGI6-F1
#
_cell.length_a   1.000
_cell.length_b   1.000
_cell.length_c   1.000
_cell.angle_alpha   90.00
_cell.angle_beta   90.00
_cell.angle_gamma   90.00
#
_symmetry.space_group_name_H-M   'P 1'
#
loop_
_entity.id
_entity.type
_entity.pdbx_description
1 polymer ?
#
loop_
_entity_poly.entity_id
_entity_poly.type
_entity_poly.pdbx_seq_one_letter_code
_entity_poly.pdbx_strand_id
1 'polypeptide(L)'
;MDIKEALITAIKQNRGDILYDHFMFQTLEVKLNAIVYLIRVLKEDEQGNHFINIMIQLIAKPEYLNTVVDTLTPLQEAVIQDKLSFFNFLLMNGASLEKRNKQGLSGYDLILKIGNDRFLDFIIQYENVLTAVYKSRRYK
;
A
#
# COMPACT_ATOMS: atom_id res chain seq x y z
N MET A 1 16.75 -15.84 -11.53
CA MET A 1 16.88 -14.72 -10.59
C MET A 1 15.98 -15.00 -9.41
N ASP A 2 16.52 -14.96 -8.19
CA ASP A 2 15.67 -15.09 -7.00
C ASP A 2 14.82 -13.83 -6.77
N ILE A 3 13.78 -13.90 -5.93
CA ILE A 3 12.84 -12.79 -5.69
C ILE A 3 13.56 -11.51 -5.22
N LYS A 4 14.55 -11.67 -4.34
CA LYS A 4 15.28 -10.53 -3.74
C LYS A 4 16.21 -9.91 -4.77
N GLU A 5 16.91 -10.73 -5.54
CA GLU A 5 17.75 -10.32 -6.65
C GLU A 5 16.92 -9.58 -7.72
N ALA A 6 15.69 -10.02 -8.00
CA ALA A 6 14.78 -9.36 -8.92
C ALA A 6 14.41 -7.95 -8.46
N LEU A 7 14.01 -7.81 -7.20
CA LEU A 7 13.68 -6.51 -6.60
C LEU A 7 14.90 -5.57 -6.62
N ILE A 8 16.07 -6.05 -6.17
CA ILE A 8 17.29 -5.24 -6.14
C ILE A 8 17.69 -4.80 -7.55
N THR A 9 17.63 -5.71 -8.53
CA THR A 9 18.00 -5.42 -9.92
C THR A 9 17.05 -4.41 -10.54
N ALA A 10 15.75 -4.57 -10.36
CA ALA A 10 14.74 -3.62 -10.82
C ALA A 10 15.01 -2.22 -10.23
N ILE A 11 15.25 -2.12 -8.93
CA ILE A 11 15.48 -0.83 -8.24
C ILE A 11 16.75 -0.16 -8.76
N LYS A 12 17.87 -0.90 -8.78
CA LYS A 12 19.17 -0.35 -9.22
C LYS A 12 19.14 0.15 -10.66
N GLN A 13 18.40 -0.53 -11.52
CA GLN A 13 18.31 -0.19 -12.94
C GLN A 13 17.13 0.73 -13.27
N ASN A 14 16.27 1.04 -12.30
CA ASN A 14 15.00 1.73 -12.50
C ASN A 14 14.11 1.08 -13.58
N ARG A 15 13.96 -0.25 -13.51
CA ARG A 15 13.29 -1.08 -14.52
C ARG A 15 12.06 -1.76 -13.93
N GLY A 16 10.89 -1.13 -14.10
CA GLY A 16 9.60 -1.65 -13.62
C GLY A 16 9.11 -2.89 -14.38
N ASP A 17 9.54 -3.07 -15.63
CA ASP A 17 9.28 -4.27 -16.43
C ASP A 17 9.86 -5.54 -15.80
N ILE A 18 11.04 -5.44 -15.16
CA ILE A 18 11.63 -6.56 -14.41
C ILE A 18 10.69 -7.01 -13.27
N LEU A 19 10.06 -6.06 -12.57
CA LEU A 19 9.06 -6.38 -11.54
C LEU A 19 7.84 -7.06 -12.17
N TYR A 20 7.30 -6.47 -13.23
CA TYR A 20 6.11 -7.00 -13.89
C TYR A 20 6.31 -8.46 -14.31
N ASP A 21 7.38 -8.74 -15.07
CA ASP A 21 7.67 -10.06 -15.62
C ASP A 21 7.94 -11.10 -14.52
N HIS A 22 8.68 -10.73 -13.48
CA HIS A 22 9.03 -11.67 -12.41
C HIS A 22 7.87 -11.94 -11.45
N PHE A 23 6.99 -10.97 -11.22
CA PHE A 23 5.95 -11.06 -10.21
C PHE A 23 4.57 -11.40 -10.75
N MET A 24 4.28 -11.20 -12.04
CA MET A 24 2.95 -11.44 -12.63
C MET A 24 2.36 -12.81 -12.24
N PHE A 25 3.15 -13.88 -12.37
CA PHE A 25 2.73 -15.26 -12.11
C PHE A 25 3.09 -15.78 -10.72
N GLN A 26 3.59 -14.92 -9.84
CA GLN A 26 3.91 -15.30 -8.46
C GLN A 26 2.67 -15.42 -7.59
N THR A 27 2.81 -16.16 -6.50
CA THR A 27 1.75 -16.29 -5.50
C THR A 27 1.41 -14.94 -4.87
N LEU A 28 0.19 -14.84 -4.35
CA LEU A 28 -0.23 -13.63 -3.62
C LEU A 28 0.73 -13.32 -2.46
N GLU A 29 1.16 -14.35 -1.72
CA GLU A 29 2.10 -14.20 -0.61
C GLU A 29 3.41 -13.55 -1.06
N VAL A 30 4.00 -14.01 -2.16
CA VAL A 30 5.24 -13.42 -2.71
C VAL A 30 5.05 -11.97 -3.13
N LYS A 31 3.91 -11.64 -3.79
CA LYS A 31 3.60 -10.27 -4.20
C LYS A 31 3.44 -9.34 -3.01
N LEU A 32 2.74 -9.77 -1.96
CA LEU A 32 2.54 -8.98 -0.74
C LEU A 32 3.84 -8.78 0.03
N ASN A 33 4.68 -9.82 0.14
CA ASN A 33 6.01 -9.71 0.73
C ASN A 33 6.89 -8.72 -0.04
N ALA A 34 6.80 -8.71 -1.37
CA ALA A 34 7.50 -7.74 -2.20
C ALA A 34 6.98 -6.30 -1.98
N ILE A 35 5.66 -6.08 -1.90
CA ILE A 35 5.10 -4.77 -1.57
C ILE A 35 5.65 -4.27 -0.22
N VAL A 36 5.59 -5.10 0.83
CA VAL A 36 6.08 -4.75 2.16
C VAL A 36 7.58 -4.45 2.15
N TYR A 37 8.38 -5.25 1.44
CA TYR A 37 9.80 -4.99 1.26
C TYR A 37 10.04 -3.63 0.58
N LEU A 38 9.34 -3.37 -0.52
CA LEU A 38 9.48 -2.13 -1.30
C LEU A 38 9.08 -0.90 -0.47
N ILE A 39 8.01 -0.98 0.33
CA ILE A 39 7.62 0.09 1.26
C ILE A 39 8.75 0.44 2.23
N ARG A 40 9.47 -0.57 2.75
CA ARG A 40 10.58 -0.39 3.70
C ARG A 40 11.83 0.22 3.07
N VAL A 41 12.13 -0.11 1.81
CA VAL A 41 13.43 0.27 1.19
C VAL A 41 13.35 1.45 0.22
N LEU A 42 12.17 1.73 -0.35
CA LEU A 42 12.01 2.80 -1.34
C LEU A 42 11.75 4.16 -0.69
N LYS A 43 12.18 5.21 -1.39
CA LYS A 43 11.80 6.59 -1.10
C LYS A 43 10.48 6.91 -1.80
N GLU A 44 9.81 7.96 -1.35
CA GLU A 44 8.59 8.47 -1.98
C GLU A 44 8.95 9.44 -3.12
N ASP A 45 9.65 8.92 -4.13
CA ASP A 45 9.99 9.61 -5.36
C ASP A 45 9.29 8.95 -6.56
N GLU A 46 9.53 9.46 -7.77
CA GLU A 46 8.93 8.95 -9.00
C GLU A 46 9.16 7.45 -9.18
N GLN A 47 10.40 6.99 -8.94
CA GLN A 47 10.74 5.57 -9.00
C GLN A 47 9.97 4.77 -7.96
N GLY A 48 10.00 5.21 -6.70
CA GLY A 48 9.37 4.46 -5.62
C GLY A 48 7.86 4.32 -5.81
N ASN A 49 7.21 5.42 -6.20
CA ASN A 49 5.80 5.48 -6.51
C ASN A 49 5.44 4.57 -7.69
N HIS A 50 6.25 4.58 -8.74
CA HIS A 50 6.06 3.72 -9.91
C HIS A 50 6.11 2.23 -9.53
N PHE A 51 7.08 1.83 -8.71
CA PHE A 51 7.30 0.43 -8.32
C PHE A 51 6.20 -0.10 -7.42
N ILE A 52 5.78 0.69 -6.44
CA ILE A 52 4.65 0.35 -5.58
C ILE A 52 3.37 0.22 -6.40
N ASN A 53 3.12 1.15 -7.33
CA ASN A 53 1.94 1.08 -8.17
C ASN A 53 1.92 -0.18 -9.05
N ILE A 54 3.03 -0.54 -9.72
CA ILE A 54 3.12 -1.80 -10.48
C ILE A 54 2.74 -2.99 -9.60
N MET A 55 3.35 -3.10 -8.43
CA MET A 55 3.12 -4.25 -7.54
C MET A 55 1.67 -4.31 -7.04
N ILE A 56 1.05 -3.17 -6.75
CA ILE A 56 -0.36 -3.09 -6.39
C ILE A 56 -1.24 -3.57 -7.56
N GLN A 57 -0.97 -3.15 -8.80
CA GLN A 57 -1.74 -3.59 -9.97
C GLN A 57 -1.60 -5.10 -10.25
N LEU A 58 -0.54 -5.76 -9.78
CA LEU A 58 -0.38 -7.21 -9.89
C LEU A 58 -1.25 -7.99 -8.87
N ILE A 59 -1.91 -7.29 -7.94
CA ILE A 59 -2.87 -7.86 -7.00
C ILE A 59 -4.24 -7.95 -7.68
N ALA A 60 -4.65 -9.17 -8.01
CA ALA A 60 -5.85 -9.42 -8.81
C ALA A 60 -7.16 -8.93 -8.18
N LYS A 61 -7.21 -8.82 -6.85
CA LYS A 61 -8.40 -8.38 -6.13
C LYS A 61 -8.06 -7.39 -5.01
N PRO A 62 -8.72 -6.23 -4.94
CA PRO A 62 -8.45 -5.20 -3.93
C PRO A 62 -8.42 -5.72 -2.48
N GLU A 63 -9.32 -6.64 -2.14
CA GLU A 63 -9.42 -7.19 -0.78
C GLU A 63 -8.14 -7.91 -0.31
N TYR A 64 -7.30 -8.38 -1.23
CA TYR A 64 -6.06 -9.05 -0.89
C TYR A 64 -5.00 -8.11 -0.31
N LEU A 65 -5.09 -6.80 -0.55
CA LEU A 65 -4.25 -5.79 0.11
C LEU A 65 -4.49 -5.72 1.62
N ASN A 66 -5.57 -6.32 2.13
CA ASN A 66 -5.89 -6.39 3.56
C ASN A 66 -5.29 -7.62 4.24
N THR A 67 -4.52 -8.44 3.52
CA THR A 67 -3.83 -9.58 4.10
C THR A 67 -2.73 -9.08 5.04
N VAL A 68 -2.69 -9.63 6.25
CA VAL A 68 -1.63 -9.32 7.21
C VAL A 68 -0.38 -10.10 6.83
N VAL A 69 0.70 -9.38 6.53
CA VAL A 69 2.04 -9.90 6.24
C VAL A 69 2.88 -9.69 7.49
N ASP A 70 3.52 -10.75 7.98
CA ASP A 70 4.17 -10.80 9.30
C ASP A 70 3.23 -10.40 10.44
N THR A 71 3.14 -9.10 10.73
CA THR A 71 2.30 -8.54 11.80
C THR A 71 1.37 -7.42 11.34
N LEU A 72 1.57 -6.85 10.14
CA LEU A 72 0.87 -5.66 9.63
C LEU A 72 0.25 -5.92 8.27
N THR A 73 -0.78 -5.16 7.89
CA THR A 73 -1.16 -5.06 6.47
C THR A 73 -0.15 -4.17 5.72
N PRO A 74 -0.04 -4.27 4.38
CA PRO A 74 0.75 -3.34 3.59
C PRO A 74 0.45 -1.86 3.87
N LEU A 75 -0.84 -1.51 4.05
CA LEU A 75 -1.24 -0.14 4.37
C LEU A 75 -0.69 0.31 5.73
N GLN A 76 -0.74 -0.57 6.73
CA GLN A 76 -0.19 -0.29 8.06
C GLN A 76 1.34 -0.22 8.05
N GLU A 77 2.01 -1.03 7.24
CA GLU A 77 3.46 -0.91 7.03
C GLU A 77 3.80 0.50 6.50
N ALA A 78 3.04 1.02 5.52
CA ALA A 78 3.26 2.37 5.01
C ALA A 78 3.10 3.45 6.09
N VAL A 79 2.18 3.28 7.05
CA VAL A 79 2.04 4.17 8.21
C VAL A 79 3.27 4.09 9.13
N ILE A 80 3.73 2.88 9.47
CA ILE A 80 4.92 2.68 10.33
C ILE A 80 6.19 3.26 9.69
N GLN A 81 6.31 3.14 8.37
CA GLN A 81 7.46 3.67 7.61
C GLN A 81 7.32 5.16 7.23
N ASP A 82 6.25 5.85 7.67
CA ASP A 82 5.94 7.24 7.36
C ASP A 82 5.91 7.53 5.84
N LYS A 83 5.30 6.62 5.07
CA LYS A 83 5.19 6.65 3.60
C LYS A 83 3.79 7.06 3.13
N LEU A 84 3.46 8.35 3.22
CA LEU A 84 2.11 8.86 2.91
C LEU A 84 1.66 8.54 1.47
N SER A 85 2.53 8.68 0.48
CA SER A 85 2.25 8.41 -0.94
C SER A 85 1.95 6.94 -1.18
N PHE A 86 2.69 6.04 -0.54
CA PHE A 86 2.45 4.59 -0.64
C PHE A 86 1.15 4.19 0.06
N PHE A 87 0.90 4.79 1.23
CA PHE A 87 -0.38 4.66 1.93
C PHE A 87 -1.55 5.10 1.05
N ASN A 88 -1.43 6.25 0.36
CA ASN A 88 -2.45 6.74 -0.55
C ASN A 88 -2.72 5.75 -1.68
N PHE A 89 -1.68 5.22 -2.32
CA PHE A 89 -1.86 4.21 -3.37
C PHE A 89 -2.57 2.96 -2.85
N LEU A 90 -2.19 2.46 -1.68
CA LEU A 90 -2.83 1.27 -1.09
C LEU A 90 -4.30 1.53 -0.78
N LEU A 91 -4.61 2.67 -0.15
CA LEU A 91 -5.99 3.04 0.20
C LEU A 91 -6.85 3.23 -1.05
N MET A 92 -6.37 3.95 -2.06
CA MET A 92 -7.07 4.17 -3.33
C MET A 92 -7.30 2.87 -4.12
N ASN A 93 -6.47 1.85 -3.90
CA ASN A 93 -6.62 0.52 -4.51
C ASN A 93 -7.37 -0.48 -3.62
N GLY A 94 -8.09 0.00 -2.59
CA GLY A 94 -9.04 -0.81 -1.81
C GLY A 94 -8.46 -1.49 -0.57
N ALA A 95 -7.26 -1.10 -0.13
CA ALA A 95 -6.83 -1.41 1.23
C ALA A 95 -7.76 -0.73 2.26
N SER A 96 -7.94 -1.37 3.41
CA SER A 96 -8.89 -0.98 4.44
C SER A 96 -8.16 -0.42 5.64
N LEU A 97 -8.60 0.77 6.09
CA LEU A 97 -8.16 1.37 7.35
C LEU A 97 -8.66 0.62 8.58
N GLU A 98 -9.73 -0.15 8.46
CA GLU A 98 -10.36 -0.88 9.57
C GLU A 98 -9.73 -2.26 9.81
N LYS A 99 -8.94 -2.77 8.87
CA LYS A 99 -8.36 -4.10 8.99
C LYS A 99 -7.41 -4.13 10.19
N ARG A 100 -7.73 -5.00 11.15
CA ARG A 100 -6.91 -5.20 12.36
C ARG A 100 -5.73 -6.11 12.11
N ASN A 101 -4.59 -5.71 12.66
CA ASN A 101 -3.32 -6.42 12.62
C ASN A 101 -3.24 -7.51 13.71
N LYS A 102 -2.10 -8.20 13.86
CA LYS A 102 -1.96 -9.27 14.88
C LYS A 102 -2.04 -8.77 16.33
N GLN A 103 -1.80 -7.48 16.55
CA GLN A 103 -1.95 -6.80 17.84
C GLN A 103 -3.36 -6.22 18.07
N GLY A 104 -4.29 -6.45 17.14
CA GLY A 104 -5.65 -5.94 17.21
C GLY A 104 -5.81 -4.47 16.81
N LEU A 105 -4.77 -3.82 16.29
CA LEU A 105 -4.78 -2.41 15.88
C LEU A 105 -5.19 -2.27 14.41
N SER A 106 -6.10 -1.35 14.12
CA SER A 106 -6.47 -0.93 12.76
C SER A 106 -5.46 0.09 12.19
N GLY A 107 -5.61 0.45 10.91
CA GLY A 107 -4.88 1.57 10.31
C GLY A 107 -5.19 2.90 11.01
N TYR A 108 -6.46 3.15 11.38
CA TYR A 108 -6.84 4.32 12.18
C TYR A 108 -6.13 4.34 13.53
N ASP A 109 -6.12 3.20 14.23
CA ASP A 109 -5.48 3.09 15.55
C ASP A 109 -3.99 3.45 15.47
N LEU A 110 -3.29 3.01 14.41
CA LEU A 110 -1.88 3.35 14.20
C LEU A 110 -1.65 4.82 13.87
N ILE A 111 -2.45 5.41 12.98
CA ILE A 111 -2.33 6.83 12.62
C ILE A 111 -2.51 7.72 13.85
N LEU A 112 -3.56 7.46 14.63
CA LEU A 112 -3.86 8.20 15.86
C LEU A 112 -2.76 8.01 16.92
N LYS A 113 -2.23 6.78 17.06
CA LYS A 113 -1.17 6.48 18.03
C LYS A 113 0.15 7.16 17.69
N ILE A 114 0.50 7.26 16.41
CA ILE A 114 1.74 7.93 15.97
C ILE A 114 1.60 9.46 16.09
N GLY A 115 0.39 9.99 15.96
CA GLY A 115 0.13 11.43 16.03
C GLY A 115 0.71 12.18 14.82
N ASN A 116 0.70 11.55 13.64
CA ASN A 116 1.20 12.14 12.41
C ASN A 116 0.06 12.83 11.65
N ASP A 117 0.02 14.16 11.76
CA ASP A 117 -1.04 15.00 11.20
C ASP A 117 -1.20 14.81 9.70
N ARG A 118 -0.14 14.48 8.95
CA ARG A 118 -0.24 14.31 7.49
C ARG A 118 -1.14 13.15 7.09
N PHE A 119 -1.06 12.04 7.82
CA PHE A 119 -1.95 10.90 7.59
C PHE A 119 -3.37 11.21 8.04
N LEU A 120 -3.52 11.91 9.17
CA LEU A 120 -4.82 12.31 9.72
C LEU A 120 -5.56 13.27 8.76
N ASP A 121 -4.87 14.30 8.28
CA ASP A 121 -5.38 15.25 7.30
C ASP A 121 -5.82 14.54 6.02
N PHE A 122 -5.01 13.58 5.56
CA PHE A 122 -5.35 12.82 4.36
C PHE A 122 -6.62 11.98 4.54
N ILE A 123 -6.74 11.21 5.62
CA ILE A 123 -7.93 10.37 5.84
C ILE A 123 -9.20 11.22 6.02
N ILE A 124 -9.10 12.37 6.71
CA ILE A 124 -10.22 13.30 6.87
C ILE A 124 -10.66 13.84 5.49
N GLN A 125 -9.71 14.26 4.66
CA GLN A 125 -10.00 14.71 3.30
C GLN A 125 -10.64 13.60 2.46
N TYR A 126 -10.08 12.40 2.51
CA TYR A 126 -10.58 11.23 1.80
C TYR A 126 -12.04 10.89 2.16
N GLU A 127 -12.37 10.86 3.46
CA GLU A 127 -13.72 10.58 3.94
C GLU A 127 -14.73 11.68 3.60
N ASN A 128 -14.31 12.93 3.66
CA ASN A 128 -15.14 14.07 3.26
C ASN A 128 -15.53 13.98 1.78
N VAL A 129 -14.57 13.62 0.91
CA VAL A 129 -14.82 13.40 -0.52
C VAL A 129 -15.80 12.25 -0.73
N LEU A 130 -15.58 11.10 -0.08
CA LEU A 130 -16.51 9.96 -0.17
C LEU A 130 -17.92 10.35 0.26
N THR A 131 -18.07 11.05 1.39
CA THR A 131 -19.35 11.50 1.93
C THR A 131 -20.07 12.44 0.96
N ALA A 132 -19.36 13.38 0.33
CA ALA A 132 -19.91 14.26 -0.69
C ALA A 132 -20.40 13.50 -1.92
N VAL A 133 -19.61 12.53 -2.40
CA VAL A 133 -19.99 11.66 -3.52
C VAL A 133 -21.25 10.85 -3.20
N TYR A 134 -21.34 10.25 -2.01
CA TYR A 134 -22.53 9.50 -1.59
C TYR A 134 -23.78 10.38 -1.53
N LYS A 135 -23.68 11.58 -0.97
CA LYS A 135 -24.80 12.53 -0.93
C LYS A 135 -25.26 12.89 -2.35
N SER A 136 -24.35 13.23 -3.25
CA SER A 136 -24.70 13.62 -4.63
C SER A 136 -25.40 12.52 -5.45
N ARG A 137 -25.12 11.24 -5.16
CA ARG A 137 -25.76 10.09 -5.83
C ARG A 137 -27.14 9.75 -5.27
N ARG A 138 -27.47 10.17 -4.04
CA ARG A 138 -28.76 9.91 -3.38
C ARG A 138 -29.84 10.94 -3.75
N TYR A 139 -29.45 12.06 -4.37
CA TYR A 139 -30.35 13.12 -4.84
C TYR A 139 -30.46 13.19 -6.38
N LYS A 140 -30.13 12.10 -7.08
CA LYS A 140 -30.46 11.87 -8.49
C LYS A 140 -31.42 10.70 -8.57
#